data_AF-A0A354HU51-F1
#
_entry.id   AF-A0A354HU51-F1
#
_cell.length_a   1.000
_cell.length_b   1.000
_cell.length_c   1.000
_cell.angle_alpha   90.00
_cell.angle_beta   90.00
_cell.angle_gamma   90.00
#
_symmetry.space_group_name_H-M   'P 1'
#
loop_
_entity.id
_entity.type
_entity.pdbx_description
1 polymer ?
#
loop_
_entity_poly.entity_id
_entity_poly.type
_entity_poly.pdbx_seq_one_letter_code
_entity_poly.pdbx_strand_id
1 'polypeptide(L)'
;MSLKETVSEVLHAILPITVVIVLLQFTIVRFPMDIFWTFLVSVILTIAGFTLFLSGVEASLLAIGELVGKSLMLSGKVGLLIGFGTAVGFSVTVAEPGVQVLAAQVS
;
A
#
# COMPACT_ATOMS: atom_id res chain seq x y z
N MET A 1 -10.91 -7.74 -8.15
CA MET A 1 -9.75 -8.51 -8.62
C MET A 1 -9.93 -9.97 -8.24
N SER A 2 -9.37 -10.94 -8.96
CA SER A 2 -9.37 -12.33 -8.48
C SER A 2 -8.35 -12.48 -7.35
N LEU A 3 -8.63 -13.29 -6.33
CA LEU A 3 -7.69 -13.52 -5.21
C LEU A 3 -6.30 -13.95 -5.72
N LYS A 4 -6.26 -14.69 -6.83
CA LYS A 4 -5.01 -15.12 -7.48
C LYS A 4 -4.19 -13.93 -8.01
N GLU A 5 -4.86 -12.90 -8.53
CA GLU A 5 -4.20 -11.69 -9.04
C GLU A 5 -3.66 -10.84 -7.89
N THR A 6 -4.45 -10.65 -6.81
CA THR A 6 -4.00 -9.92 -5.61
C THR A 6 -2.76 -10.57 -5.00
N VAL A 7 -2.75 -11.91 -4.88
CA VAL A 7 -1.57 -12.66 -4.42
C VAL A 7 -0.37 -12.42 -5.34
N SER A 8 -0.59 -12.44 -6.66
CA SER A 8 0.48 -12.20 -7.64
C SER A 8 1.06 -10.79 -7.51
N GLU A 9 0.23 -9.76 -7.36
CA GLU A 9 0.70 -8.39 -7.14
C GLU A 9 1.53 -8.26 -5.86
N VAL A 10 1.02 -8.78 -4.75
CA VAL A 10 1.72 -8.74 -3.46
C VAL A 10 3.08 -9.45 -3.56
N LEU A 11 3.14 -10.59 -4.24
CA LEU A 11 4.40 -11.29 -4.49
C LEU A 11 5.35 -10.44 -5.33
N HIS A 12 4.91 -9.87 -6.45
CA HIS A 12 5.77 -9.03 -7.30
C HIS A 12 6.28 -7.77 -6.58
N ALA A 13 5.53 -7.25 -5.61
CA ALA A 13 5.95 -6.11 -4.79
C ALA A 13 7.00 -6.49 -3.74
N ILE A 14 6.80 -7.62 -3.03
CA ILE A 14 7.62 -7.98 -1.85
C ILE A 14 8.88 -8.77 -2.24
N LEU A 15 8.80 -9.60 -3.28
CA LEU A 15 9.87 -10.53 -3.65
C LEU A 15 11.17 -9.82 -4.09
N PRO A 16 11.16 -8.74 -4.89
CA PRO A 16 12.38 -8.01 -5.25
C PRO A 16 13.12 -7.46 -4.03
N ILE A 17 12.38 -6.85 -3.08
CA ILE A 17 12.95 -6.30 -1.85
C ILE A 17 13.53 -7.42 -0.99
N THR A 18 12.80 -8.54 -0.87
CA THR A 18 13.25 -9.73 -0.14
C THR A 18 14.54 -10.28 -0.73
N VAL A 19 14.63 -10.40 -2.05
CA VAL A 19 15.83 -10.88 -2.75
C VAL A 19 17.02 -9.96 -2.48
N VAL A 20 16.83 -8.63 -2.56
CA VAL A 20 17.89 -7.67 -2.24
C VAL A 20 18.38 -7.84 -0.81
N ILE A 21 17.48 -7.96 0.16
CA ILE A 21 17.85 -8.15 1.57
C ILE A 21 18.60 -9.47 1.77
N VAL A 22 18.14 -10.57 1.16
CA VAL A 22 18.81 -11.88 1.23
C VAL A 22 20.21 -11.80 0.63
N LEU A 23 20.39 -11.15 -0.53
CA LEU A 23 21.71 -10.96 -1.14
C LEU A 23 22.63 -10.11 -0.24
N LEU A 24 22.11 -9.02 0.33
CA LEU A 24 22.87 -8.15 1.23
C LEU A 24 23.25 -8.86 2.55
N GLN A 25 22.39 -9.73 3.06
CA GLN A 25 22.65 -10.55 4.24
C GLN A 25 23.90 -11.41 4.05
N PHE A 26 24.05 -12.06 2.90
CA PHE A 26 25.19 -12.96 2.63
C PHE A 26 26.47 -12.23 2.19
N THR A 27 26.36 -10.98 1.72
CA THR A 27 27.51 -10.23 1.18
C THR A 27 28.07 -9.22 2.18
N ILE A 28 27.24 -8.31 2.71
CA ILE A 28 27.67 -7.12 3.46
C ILE A 28 27.23 -7.18 4.93
N VAL A 29 25.96 -7.47 5.19
CA VAL A 29 25.32 -7.16 6.48
C VAL A 29 25.66 -8.18 7.57
N ARG A 30 25.67 -9.49 7.23
CA ARG A 30 26.03 -10.60 8.14
C ARG A 30 25.27 -10.57 9.47
N PHE A 31 23.94 -10.46 9.47
CA PHE A 31 23.16 -10.57 10.69
C PHE A 31 23.29 -11.94 11.37
N PRO A 32 23.12 -11.99 12.71
CA PRO A 32 22.84 -13.23 13.43
C PRO A 32 21.72 -14.05 12.76
N MET A 33 21.91 -15.37 12.70
CA MET A 33 21.04 -16.24 11.90
C MET A 33 19.61 -16.31 12.44
N ASP A 34 19.42 -16.15 13.75
CA ASP A 34 18.13 -16.02 14.43
C ASP A 34 17.31 -14.82 13.92
N ILE A 35 17.94 -13.67 13.70
CA ILE A 35 17.29 -12.48 13.14
C ILE A 35 16.91 -12.73 11.67
N PHE A 36 17.78 -13.38 10.91
CA PHE A 36 17.51 -13.70 9.51
C PHE A 36 16.32 -14.67 9.34
N TRP A 37 16.22 -15.69 10.20
CA TRP A 37 15.05 -16.58 10.21
C TRP A 37 13.77 -15.83 10.56
N THR A 38 13.83 -14.94 11.55
CA THR A 38 12.70 -14.09 11.94
C THR A 38 12.26 -13.20 10.77
N PHE A 39 13.20 -12.63 10.02
CA PHE A 39 12.91 -11.89 8.79
C PHE A 39 12.18 -12.73 7.75
N LEU A 40 12.67 -13.94 7.45
CA LEU A 40 12.04 -14.82 6.45
C LEU A 40 10.61 -15.21 6.83
N VAL A 41 10.36 -15.54 8.09
CA VAL A 41 9.01 -15.82 8.60
C VAL A 41 8.13 -14.56 8.50
N SER A 42 8.69 -13.39 8.82
CA SER A 42 7.98 -12.11 8.71
C SER A 42 7.59 -11.79 7.28
N VAL A 43 8.43 -12.11 6.28
CA VAL A 43 8.09 -11.95 4.86
C VAL A 43 6.87 -12.78 4.48
N ILE A 44 6.83 -14.06 4.89
CA ILE A 44 5.68 -14.95 4.63
C ILE A 44 4.41 -14.39 5.26
N LEU A 45 4.50 -13.98 6.53
CA LEU A 45 3.36 -13.40 7.25
C LEU A 45 2.90 -12.08 6.62
N THR A 46 3.83 -11.27 6.13
CA THR A 46 3.57 -10.00 5.43
C THR A 46 2.83 -10.26 4.12
N ILE A 47 3.27 -11.23 3.30
CA ILE A 47 2.57 -11.60 2.06
C ILE A 47 1.12 -12.03 2.36
N ALA A 48 0.92 -12.89 3.36
CA ALA A 48 -0.41 -13.33 3.76
C ALA A 48 -1.28 -12.16 4.27
N GLY A 49 -0.72 -11.32 5.15
CA GLY A 49 -1.39 -10.16 5.71
C GLY A 49 -1.80 -9.13 4.67
N PHE A 50 -0.89 -8.75 3.78
CA PHE A 50 -1.18 -7.80 2.69
C PHE A 50 -2.20 -8.36 1.71
N THR A 51 -2.14 -9.65 1.38
CA THR A 51 -3.14 -10.29 0.52
C THR A 51 -4.55 -10.17 1.12
N LEU A 52 -4.70 -10.53 2.39
CA LEU A 52 -6.00 -10.43 3.08
C LEU A 52 -6.45 -8.98 3.23
N PHE A 53 -5.52 -8.07 3.55
CA PHE A 53 -5.79 -6.65 3.68
C PHE A 53 -6.30 -6.05 2.37
N LEU A 54 -5.58 -6.25 1.26
CA LEU A 54 -5.97 -5.70 -0.05
C LEU A 54 -7.29 -6.29 -0.53
N SER A 55 -7.49 -7.60 -0.37
CA SER A 55 -8.76 -8.24 -0.70
C SER A 55 -9.93 -7.65 0.13
N GLY A 56 -9.70 -7.37 1.41
CA GLY A 56 -10.67 -6.69 2.28
C GLY A 56 -10.95 -5.24 1.86
N VAL A 57 -9.90 -4.48 1.49
CA VAL A 57 -10.00 -3.09 1.02
C VAL A 57 -10.82 -3.01 -0.29
N GLU A 58 -10.58 -3.92 -1.23
CA GLU A 58 -11.35 -4.02 -2.47
C GLU A 58 -12.84 -4.26 -2.20
N ALA A 59 -13.13 -5.25 -1.35
CA ALA A 59 -14.50 -5.64 -1.04
C ALA A 59 -15.29 -4.57 -0.26
N SER A 60 -14.60 -3.64 0.40
CA SER A 60 -15.20 -2.64 1.29
C SER A 60 -14.95 -1.21 0.82
N LEU A 61 -13.78 -0.68 1.10
CA LEU A 61 -13.41 0.72 0.91
C LEU A 61 -13.51 1.16 -0.56
N LEU A 62 -13.01 0.35 -1.50
CA LEU A 62 -13.10 0.68 -2.92
C LEU A 62 -14.55 0.66 -3.42
N ALA A 63 -15.32 -0.37 -3.05
CA ALA A 63 -16.75 -0.44 -3.37
C ALA A 63 -17.54 0.77 -2.83
N ILE A 64 -17.26 1.19 -1.60
CA ILE A 64 -17.85 2.40 -1.01
C ILE A 64 -17.42 3.66 -1.79
N GLY A 65 -16.14 3.77 -2.12
CA GLY A 65 -15.60 4.88 -2.90
C GLY A 65 -16.26 5.03 -4.27
N GLU A 66 -16.48 3.92 -4.98
CA GLU A 66 -17.18 3.90 -6.27
C GLU A 66 -18.65 4.32 -6.15
N LEU A 67 -19.37 3.84 -5.13
CA LEU A 67 -20.75 4.24 -4.88
C LEU A 67 -20.88 5.74 -4.58
N VAL A 68 -20.00 6.26 -3.71
CA VAL A 68 -19.94 7.68 -3.39
C VAL A 68 -19.57 8.49 -4.63
N GLY A 69 -18.53 8.10 -5.37
CA GLY A 69 -18.12 8.75 -6.61
C GLY A 69 -19.23 8.79 -7.66
N LYS A 70 -19.96 7.68 -7.84
CA LYS A 70 -21.11 7.60 -8.75
C LYS A 70 -22.23 8.54 -8.34
N SER A 71 -22.56 8.60 -7.04
CA SER A 71 -23.59 9.52 -6.53
C SER A 71 -23.21 11.00 -6.72
N LEU A 72 -21.93 11.34 -6.55
CA LEU A 72 -21.40 12.67 -6.80
C LEU A 72 -21.46 13.06 -8.27
N MET A 73 -21.12 12.14 -9.18
CA MET A 73 -21.24 12.36 -10.63
C MET A 73 -22.70 12.59 -11.06
N LEU A 74 -23.64 11.77 -10.54
CA LEU A 74 -25.07 11.88 -10.85
C LEU A 74 -25.71 13.17 -10.29
N SER A 75 -25.10 13.80 -9.29
CA SER A 75 -25.60 15.05 -8.71
C SER A 75 -25.51 16.26 -9.66
N GLY A 76 -24.79 16.15 -10.78
CA GLY A 76 -24.65 17.19 -11.82
C GLY A 76 -23.89 18.45 -11.40
N LYS A 77 -23.49 18.55 -10.13
CA LYS A 77 -22.80 19.71 -9.55
C LYS A 77 -21.28 19.53 -9.65
N VAL A 78 -20.71 19.97 -10.78
CA VAL A 78 -19.27 19.88 -11.07
C VAL A 78 -18.40 20.49 -9.96
N GLY A 79 -18.82 21.60 -9.34
CA GLY A 79 -18.09 22.22 -8.23
C GLY A 79 -17.97 21.33 -6.99
N LEU A 80 -18.99 20.49 -6.73
CA LEU A 80 -19.00 19.55 -5.61
C LEU A 80 -18.07 18.36 -5.89
N LEU A 81 -18.04 17.90 -7.15
CA LEU A 81 -17.12 16.86 -7.62
C LEU A 81 -15.66 17.30 -7.47
N ILE A 82 -15.33 18.50 -7.95
CA ILE A 82 -13.98 19.07 -7.83
C ILE A 82 -13.61 19.24 -6.36
N GLY A 83 -14.47 19.88 -5.56
CA GLY A 83 -14.19 20.11 -4.14
C GLY A 83 -13.97 18.81 -3.36
N PHE A 84 -14.80 17.79 -3.58
CA PHE A 84 -14.66 16.50 -2.92
C PHE A 84 -13.40 15.76 -3.37
N GLY A 85 -13.16 15.68 -4.68
CA GLY A 85 -11.98 15.02 -5.24
C GLY A 85 -10.68 15.68 -4.78
N THR A 86 -10.63 17.01 -4.76
CA THR A 86 -9.49 17.76 -4.23
C THR A 86 -9.30 17.52 -2.73
N ALA A 87 -10.37 17.52 -1.93
CA ALA A 87 -10.27 17.27 -0.49
C ALA A 87 -9.76 15.85 -0.18
N VAL A 88 -10.27 14.83 -0.88
CA VAL A 88 -9.81 13.44 -0.72
C VAL A 88 -8.36 13.31 -1.19
N GLY A 89 -8.01 13.83 -2.37
CA GLY A 89 -6.65 13.79 -2.89
C GLY A 89 -5.66 14.49 -1.97
N PHE A 90 -6.00 15.69 -1.47
CA PHE A 90 -5.20 16.40 -0.48
C PHE A 90 -5.03 15.60 0.81
N SER A 91 -6.10 14.97 1.31
CA SER A 91 -6.04 14.13 2.51
C SER A 91 -5.09 12.94 2.33
N VAL A 92 -5.11 12.30 1.15
CA VAL A 92 -4.19 11.20 0.82
C VAL A 92 -2.75 11.68 0.78
N THR A 93 -2.46 12.82 0.14
CA THR A 93 -1.12 13.39 0.11
C THR A 93 -0.61 13.78 1.50
N VAL A 94 -1.46 14.36 2.35
CA VAL A 94 -1.10 14.69 3.73
C VAL A 94 -0.87 13.43 4.57
N ALA A 95 -1.63 12.36 4.33
CA ALA A 95 -1.46 11.09 5.02
C ALA A 95 -0.17 10.35 4.61
N GLU A 96 0.42 10.67 3.47
CA GLU A 96 1.64 10.04 2.97
C GLU A 96 2.86 10.47 3.82
N PRO A 97 3.49 9.54 4.59
CA PRO A 97 4.58 9.91 5.48
C PRO A 97 5.81 10.42 4.73
N GLY A 98 6.06 9.94 3.51
CA GLY A 98 7.18 10.37 2.67
C GLY A 98 7.13 11.87 2.35
N VAL A 99 5.94 12.37 1.98
CA VAL A 99 5.72 13.80 1.72
C VAL A 99 5.88 14.62 3.00
N GLN A 100 5.40 14.13 4.14
CA GLN A 100 5.58 14.79 5.42
C GLN A 100 7.07 14.90 5.80
N VAL A 101 7.86 13.84 5.61
CA VAL A 101 9.31 13.84 5.87
C VAL A 101 10.01 14.85 4.96
N LEU A 102 9.68 14.88 3.66
CA LEU A 102 10.24 15.86 2.72
C LEU A 102 9.87 17.29 3.09
N ALA A 103 8.62 17.55 3.47
CA ALA A 103 8.17 18.87 3.90
C ALA A 103 8.93 19.36 5.15
N ALA A 104 9.21 18.46 6.10
CA ALA A 104 10.01 18.76 7.29
C ALA A 104 11.50 18.99 7.02
N GLN A 105 12.03 18.59 5.85
CA GLN A 105 13.43 18.83 5.48
C GLN A 105 13.67 20.17 4.80
N VAL A 106 12.61 20.84 4.31
CA VAL A 106 12.70 22.13 3.59
C VAL A 106 12.36 23.31 4.52
N SER A 107 12.11 23.06 5.82
CA SER A 107 11.86 24.09 6.84
C SER A 107 13.12 24.65 7.48
#